data_AF-A0AAD7BM49-F1
#
_entry.id   AF-A0AAD7BM49-F1
#
_cell.length_a   1.000
_cell.length_b   1.000
_cell.length_c   1.000
_cell.angle_alpha   90.00
_cell.angle_beta   90.00
_cell.angle_gamma   90.00
#
_symmetry.space_group_name_H-M   'P 1'
#
loop_
_entity.id
_entity.type
_entity.pdbx_description
1 polymer ?
#
loop_
_entity_poly.entity_id
_entity_poly.type
_entity_poly.pdbx_seq_one_letter_code
_entity_poly.pdbx_strand_id
1 'polypeptide(L)'
;VCGRKTRITFADFTSEPFEVDNGLGQGNPFSGFAYLIYNSGLAGVPVVEKGENGVMFVDDNMLIATGYTFKATHKKISRMI
;
A
#
# COMPACT_ATOMS: atom_id res chain seq x y z
N VAL A 1 8.36 -16.74 -11.96
CA VAL A 1 8.70 -17.57 -10.78
C VAL A 1 7.56 -18.56 -10.59
N CYS A 2 7.69 -19.80 -11.08
CA CYS A 2 6.66 -20.83 -10.93
C CYS A 2 7.14 -21.86 -9.89
N GLY A 3 6.27 -22.30 -8.98
CA GLY A 3 6.58 -23.34 -7.98
C GLY A 3 7.14 -22.85 -6.64
N ARG A 4 6.96 -21.58 -6.26
CA ARG A 4 7.35 -21.09 -4.93
C ARG A 4 6.43 -21.72 -3.86
N LYS A 5 7.02 -22.47 -2.93
CA LYS A 5 6.32 -23.06 -1.78
C LYS A 5 6.78 -22.41 -0.48
N THR A 6 5.87 -22.29 0.49
CA THR A 6 6.20 -21.77 1.83
C THR A 6 5.54 -22.61 2.91
N ARG A 7 5.96 -22.40 4.16
CA ARG A 7 5.30 -22.89 5.38
C ARG A 7 4.99 -21.70 6.28
N ILE A 8 3.94 -21.82 7.09
CA ILE A 8 3.65 -20.88 8.18
C ILE A 8 4.06 -21.56 9.48
N THR A 9 4.85 -20.87 10.31
CA THR A 9 5.26 -21.34 11.63
C THR A 9 4.77 -20.36 12.69
N PHE A 10 4.04 -20.86 13.68
CA PHE A 10 3.57 -20.07 14.82
C PHE A 10 3.57 -20.93 16.09
N ALA A 11 4.32 -20.50 17.10
CA ALA A 11 4.57 -21.26 18.32
C ALA A 11 5.03 -22.71 18.02
N ASP A 12 4.23 -23.71 18.39
CA ASP A 12 4.47 -25.15 18.18
C ASP A 12 3.83 -25.71 16.91
N PHE A 13 3.13 -24.88 16.12
CA PHE A 13 2.53 -25.28 14.87
C PHE A 13 3.41 -24.91 13.66
N THR A 14 3.57 -25.86 12.74
CA THR A 14 4.14 -25.63 11.41
C THR A 14 3.22 -26.24 10.36
N SER A 15 2.81 -25.45 9.37
CA SER A 15 1.95 -25.95 8.29
C SER A 15 2.70 -26.91 7.36
N GLU A 16 1.95 -27.75 6.64
CA GLU A 16 2.47 -28.38 5.42
C GLU A 16 2.86 -27.32 4.37
N PRO A 17 3.79 -27.62 3.45
CA PRO A 17 4.15 -26.70 2.38
C PRO A 17 2.94 -26.48 1.46
N PHE A 18 2.71 -25.23 1.10
CA PHE A 18 1.70 -24.87 0.09
C PHE A 18 2.31 -23.93 -0.94
N GLU A 19 1.71 -23.90 -2.13
CA GLU A 19 2.14 -23.01 -3.21
C GLU A 19 1.65 -21.59 -2.96
N VAL A 20 2.53 -20.62 -3.24
CA VAL A 20 2.20 -19.20 -3.17
C VAL A 20 2.00 -18.68 -4.58
N ASP A 21 0.75 -18.48 -4.95
CA ASP A 21 0.30 -18.04 -6.27
C ASP A 21 0.27 -16.51 -6.44
N ASN A 22 0.27 -15.76 -5.33
CA ASN A 22 0.24 -14.30 -5.34
C ASN A 22 1.03 -13.66 -4.18
N GLY A 23 1.25 -12.35 -4.28
CA GLY A 23 1.92 -11.55 -3.27
C GLY A 23 3.44 -11.67 -3.28
N LEU A 24 4.07 -10.81 -2.49
CA LEU A 24 5.52 -10.74 -2.33
C LEU A 24 5.96 -11.50 -1.08
N GLY A 25 7.16 -12.08 -1.11
CA GLY A 25 7.69 -12.83 0.03
C GLY A 25 8.19 -11.89 1.13
N GLN A 26 7.61 -11.96 2.33
CA GLN A 26 8.15 -11.24 3.48
C GLN A 26 9.57 -11.74 3.81
N GLY A 27 10.46 -10.81 4.15
CA GLY A 27 11.88 -11.11 4.39
C GLY A 27 12.76 -11.20 3.13
N ASN A 28 12.17 -11.16 1.92
CA ASN A 28 12.96 -11.01 0.69
C ASN A 28 13.39 -9.53 0.53
N PRO A 29 14.68 -9.22 0.40
CA PRO A 29 15.18 -7.85 0.28
C PRO A 29 14.56 -7.03 -0.86
N PHE A 30 14.15 -7.69 -1.96
CA PHE A 30 13.53 -7.02 -3.11
C PHE A 30 12.04 -6.78 -2.94
N SER A 31 11.38 -7.47 -2.01
CA SER A 31 9.92 -7.40 -1.87
C SER A 31 9.45 -6.04 -1.39
N GLY A 32 10.18 -5.38 -0.48
CA GLY A 32 9.84 -4.01 -0.06
C GLY A 32 9.90 -3.01 -1.22
N PHE A 33 10.96 -3.07 -2.03
CA PHE A 33 11.11 -2.19 -3.18
C PHE A 33 10.05 -2.45 -4.27
N ALA A 34 9.80 -3.71 -4.60
CA ALA A 34 8.75 -4.08 -5.55
C ALA A 34 7.36 -3.64 -5.08
N TYR A 35 7.09 -3.70 -3.77
CA TYR A 35 5.85 -3.21 -3.18
C TYR A 35 5.70 -1.69 -3.34
N LEU A 36 6.76 -0.91 -3.15
CA LEU A 36 6.74 0.55 -3.37
C LEU A 36 6.47 0.90 -4.83
N ILE A 37 7.03 0.15 -5.79
CA ILE A 37 6.72 0.34 -7.22
C ILE A 37 5.27 -0.02 -7.51
N TYR A 38 4.78 -1.15 -6.99
CA TYR A 38 3.40 -1.57 -7.19
C TYR A 38 2.40 -0.52 -6.68
N ASN A 39 2.68 0.10 -5.53
CA ASN A 39 1.82 1.12 -4.92
C ASN A 39 2.14 2.56 -5.38
N SER A 40 3.10 2.78 -6.28
CA SER A 40 3.57 4.15 -6.60
C SER A 40 2.49 5.05 -7.19
N GLY A 41 1.44 4.47 -7.79
CA GLY A 41 0.28 5.21 -8.29
C GLY A 41 -0.45 6.01 -7.20
N LEU A 42 -0.42 5.56 -5.94
CA LEU A 42 -1.04 6.25 -4.82
C LEU A 42 -0.39 7.62 -4.56
N ALA A 43 0.91 7.76 -4.83
CA ALA A 43 1.61 9.02 -4.71
C ALA A 43 1.14 10.08 -5.73
N GLY A 44 0.50 9.65 -6.84
CA GLY A 44 -0.03 10.53 -7.87
C GLY A 44 -1.49 10.97 -7.64
N VAL A 45 -2.15 10.49 -6.59
CA VAL A 45 -3.55 10.80 -6.30
C VAL A 45 -3.78 12.26 -5.86
N PRO A 46 -2.96 12.84 -4.95
CA PRO A 46 -3.12 14.23 -4.53
C PRO A 46 -2.66 15.21 -5.61
N VAL A 47 -3.39 16.32 -5.77
CA VAL A 47 -3.01 17.43 -6.67
C VAL A 47 -2.65 18.66 -5.84
N VAL A 48 -1.36 18.97 -5.76
CA VAL A 48 -0.82 20.02 -4.88
C VAL A 48 -1.45 21.38 -5.16
N GLU A 49 -1.67 21.72 -6.43
CA GLU A 49 -2.28 23.00 -6.85
C GLU A 49 -3.73 23.13 -6.37
N LYS A 50 -4.38 22.01 -6.03
CA LYS A 50 -5.73 21.97 -5.46
C LYS A 50 -5.72 21.96 -3.93
N GLY A 51 -4.57 22.12 -3.27
CA GLY A 51 -4.45 22.09 -1.81
C GLY A 51 -4.63 20.68 -1.23
N GLU A 52 -4.27 19.67 -2.02
CA GLU A 52 -4.26 18.26 -1.63
C GLU A 52 -2.82 17.80 -1.43
N ASN A 53 -2.60 16.88 -0.51
CA ASN A 53 -1.28 16.31 -0.23
C ASN A 53 -1.44 14.85 0.22
N GLY A 54 -0.34 14.12 0.28
CA GLY A 54 -0.34 12.76 0.80
C GLY A 54 1.03 12.33 1.30
N VAL A 55 1.01 11.38 2.23
CA VAL A 55 2.21 10.72 2.75
C VAL A 55 2.01 9.23 2.49
N MET A 56 3.00 8.62 1.82
CA MET A 56 3.00 7.20 1.50
C MET A 56 4.19 6.57 2.21
N PHE A 57 3.93 5.58 3.06
CA PHE A 57 4.95 4.90 3.84
C PHE A 57 4.66 3.40 3.87
N VAL A 58 5.27 2.67 2.93
CA VAL A 58 5.02 1.23 2.75
C VAL A 58 3.50 1.00 2.64
N ASP A 59 2.88 0.33 3.61
CA ASP A 59 1.46 0.01 3.68
C ASP A 59 0.58 1.13 4.28
N ASP A 60 1.18 2.07 5.01
CA ASP A 60 0.49 3.21 5.60
C ASP A 60 0.43 4.39 4.64
N ASN A 61 -0.78 4.79 4.28
CA ASN A 61 -1.02 5.88 3.34
C ASN A 61 -1.99 6.91 3.94
N MET A 62 -1.61 8.18 3.88
CA MET A 62 -2.41 9.30 4.36
C MET A 62 -2.69 10.27 3.22
N LEU A 63 -3.94 10.71 3.11
CA LEU A 63 -4.39 11.76 2.20
C LEU A 63 -4.84 12.97 3.01
N ILE A 64 -4.44 14.16 2.58
CA ILE A 64 -4.71 15.43 3.24
C ILE A 64 -5.37 16.36 2.22
N ALA A 65 -6.45 17.04 2.61
CA ALA A 65 -7.00 18.13 1.83
C ALA A 65 -7.22 19.37 2.70
N THR A 66 -6.98 20.54 2.11
CA THR A 66 -7.20 21.84 2.74
C THR A 66 -8.20 22.67 1.94
N GLY A 67 -8.99 23.50 2.61
CA GLY A 67 -9.98 24.35 1.95
C GLY A 67 -10.69 25.28 2.93
N TYR A 68 -11.32 26.33 2.39
CA TYR A 68 -11.97 27.38 3.20
C TYR A 68 -13.31 26.97 3.82
N THR A 69 -13.94 25.92 3.30
CA THR A 69 -15.21 25.41 3.84
C THR A 69 -15.16 23.90 3.99
N PHE A 70 -15.94 23.38 4.92
CA PHE A 70 -16.13 21.95 5.08
C PHE A 70 -16.54 21.27 3.76
N LYS A 71 -17.55 21.82 3.07
CA LYS A 71 -18.07 21.26 1.81
C LYS A 71 -17.02 21.21 0.71
N ALA A 72 -16.21 22.27 0.56
CA ALA A 72 -15.14 22.32 -0.43
C ALA A 72 -14.01 21.32 -0.09
N THR A 73 -13.64 21.21 1.18
CA THR A 73 -12.58 20.31 1.65
C THR A 73 -13.01 18.84 1.54
N HIS A 74 -14.24 18.53 1.96
CA HIS A 74 -14.81 17.19 1.85
C HIS A 74 -14.87 16.71 0.40
N LYS A 75 -15.28 17.58 -0.54
CA LYS A 75 -15.28 17.26 -1.97
C LYS A 75 -13.90 16.87 -2.51
N LYS A 76 -12.82 17.48 -2.00
CA LYS A 76 -11.44 17.13 -2.38
C LYS A 76 -11.06 15.75 -1.85
N ILE A 77 -11.33 15.48 -0.57
CA ILE A 77 -11.09 14.17 0.04
C ILE A 77 -11.88 13.07 -0.70
N SER A 78 -13.17 13.26 -0.96
CA SER A 78 -14.00 12.27 -1.69
C SER A 78 -13.55 12.02 -3.14
N ARG A 79 -12.68 12.86 -3.71
CA ARG A 79 -12.12 12.67 -5.06
C ARG A 79 -10.82 11.86 -5.02
N MET A 80 -10.15 11.82 -3.88
CA MET A 80 -8.87 11.12 -3.70
C MET A 80 -9.05 9.69 -3.16
N ILE A 81 -10.24 9.36 -2.68
CA ILE A 81 -10.64 8.03 -2.20
C ILE A 81 -11.54 7.41 -3.27
#